data_AF-A0A1C7IG29-F1
#
_entry.id   AF-A0A1C7IG29-F1
#
_cell.length_a   1.000
_cell.length_b   1.000
_cell.length_c   1.000
_cell.angle_alpha   90.00
_cell.angle_beta   90.00
_cell.angle_gamma   90.00
#
_symmetry.space_group_name_H-M   'P 1'
#
loop_
_entity.id
_entity.type
_entity.pdbx_description
1 polymer ?
#
loop_
_entity_poly.entity_id
_entity_poly.type
_entity_poly.pdbx_seq_one_letter_code
_entity_poly.pdbx_strand_id
1 'polypeptide(L)'
;MWKSIKGQVKLELCDISVYLATEIGLCVLGMAIMICIQIFGHEKSYFLIGSMIATLGVLFMVLFGNIFGMCMGFDVAVSMGKTRRYYVPSAVITYFMMTLLLVAGLFVLIRVETGVYAILFPEKIKESIPVLTKFTLPWVVGLSAVLTGCGVLGAAVVRQFRRGKIIILAAWLLGCWTIPGATDSRDRNILDRIGNAWGQWFAGFQLPVQISMLVGAGVIFTVTAYLLFRKQAVQW
;
A
#
# COMPACT_ATOMS: atom_id res chain seq x y z
N MET A 1 -14.88 22.63 -6.71
CA MET A 1 -14.03 21.41 -6.73
C MET A 1 -12.55 21.75 -6.55
N TRP A 2 -11.92 22.48 -7.48
CA TRP A 2 -10.50 22.86 -7.42
C TRP A 2 -10.03 23.53 -6.12
N LYS A 3 -10.79 24.49 -5.58
CA LYS A 3 -10.49 25.13 -4.28
C LYS A 3 -10.54 24.16 -3.10
N SER A 4 -11.40 23.13 -3.15
CA SER A 4 -11.47 22.10 -2.10
C SER A 4 -10.29 21.14 -2.19
N ILE A 5 -9.87 20.76 -3.41
CA ILE A 5 -8.70 19.93 -3.65
C ILE A 5 -7.44 20.63 -3.13
N LYS A 6 -7.24 21.92 -3.45
CA LYS A 6 -6.09 22.68 -2.94
C LYS A 6 -6.04 22.75 -1.41
N GLY A 7 -7.19 22.92 -0.77
CA GLY A 7 -7.27 22.94 0.70
C GLY A 7 -6.94 21.58 1.32
N GLN A 8 -7.45 20.50 0.74
CA GLN A 8 -7.14 19.13 1.18
C GLN A 8 -5.66 18.79 0.95
N VAL A 9 -5.11 19.08 -0.23
CA VAL A 9 -3.70 18.84 -0.54
C VAL A 9 -2.77 19.59 0.43
N LYS A 10 -3.13 20.80 0.87
CA LYS A 10 -2.31 21.55 1.83
C LYS A 10 -2.29 20.92 3.24
N LEU A 11 -3.40 20.35 3.67
CA LEU A 11 -3.48 19.62 4.95
C LEU A 11 -2.68 18.32 4.87
N GLU A 12 -2.90 17.57 3.79
CA GLU A 12 -2.28 16.26 3.58
C GLU A 12 -0.79 16.35 3.22
N LEU A 13 -0.28 17.51 2.77
CA LEU A 13 1.16 17.72 2.50
C LEU A 13 2.03 17.52 3.73
N CYS A 14 1.53 17.91 4.91
CA CYS A 14 2.21 17.65 6.17
C CYS A 14 2.28 16.15 6.43
N ASP A 15 1.16 15.45 6.27
CA ASP A 15 1.04 14.02 6.50
C ASP A 15 1.91 13.21 5.50
N ILE A 16 1.96 13.62 4.22
CA ILE A 16 2.88 13.03 3.23
C ILE A 16 4.32 13.12 3.71
N SER A 17 4.73 14.30 4.19
CA SER A 17 6.13 14.51 4.58
C SER A 17 6.52 13.58 5.73
N VAL A 18 5.61 13.35 6.68
CA VAL A 18 5.79 12.43 7.79
C VAL A 18 5.81 10.98 7.29
N TYR A 19 4.93 10.61 6.36
CA TYR A 19 4.91 9.26 5.78
C TYR A 19 6.17 8.96 4.97
N LEU A 20 6.64 9.89 4.14
CA LEU A 20 7.89 9.74 3.39
C LEU A 20 9.11 9.69 4.32
N ALA A 21 9.15 10.53 5.36
CA ALA A 21 10.23 10.47 6.35
C ALA A 21 10.25 9.13 7.09
N THR A 22 9.07 8.61 7.44
CA THR A 22 8.92 7.30 8.09
C THR A 22 9.37 6.17 7.16
N GLU A 23 8.99 6.23 5.89
CA GLU A 23 9.38 5.27 4.86
C GLU A 23 10.90 5.22 4.65
N ILE A 24 11.55 6.38 4.53
CA ILE A 24 13.01 6.50 4.43
C ILE A 24 13.67 5.95 5.70
N GLY A 25 13.15 6.30 6.88
CA GLY A 25 13.68 5.83 8.17
C GLY A 25 13.63 4.30 8.30
N LEU A 26 12.49 3.69 7.93
CA LEU A 26 12.33 2.23 7.93
C LEU A 26 13.28 1.55 6.94
N CYS A 27 13.47 2.13 5.76
CA CYS A 27 14.40 1.61 4.76
C CYS A 27 15.85 1.66 5.26
N VAL A 28 16.28 2.80 5.81
CA VAL A 28 17.62 2.98 6.38
C VAL A 28 17.87 2.02 7.54
N LEU A 29 16.88 1.86 8.43
CA LEU A 29 16.95 0.92 9.54
C LEU A 29 17.12 -0.52 9.04
N GLY A 30 16.34 -0.95 8.04
CA GLY A 30 16.48 -2.30 7.48
C GLY A 30 17.80 -2.51 6.74
N MET A 31 18.34 -1.48 6.08
CA MET A 31 19.69 -1.53 5.49
C MET A 31 20.77 -1.69 6.55
N ALA A 32 20.68 -0.95 7.67
CA ALA A 32 21.62 -1.06 8.77
C ALA A 32 21.63 -2.47 9.38
N ILE A 33 20.44 -3.07 9.58
CA ILE A 33 20.30 -4.45 10.07
C ILE A 33 20.99 -5.43 9.12
N MET A 34 20.77 -5.31 7.81
CA MET A 34 21.41 -6.21 6.83
C MET A 34 22.93 -6.08 6.78
N ILE A 35 23.44 -4.86 6.91
CA ILE A 35 24.89 -4.63 6.98
C ILE A 35 25.46 -5.30 8.23
N CYS A 36 24.80 -5.15 9.39
CA CYS A 36 25.19 -5.84 10.62
C CYS A 36 25.19 -7.37 10.44
N ILE A 37 24.12 -7.95 9.91
CA ILE A 37 24.03 -9.39 9.65
C ILE A 37 25.18 -9.84 8.75
N GLN A 38 25.57 -9.05 7.76
CA GLN A 38 26.65 -9.44 6.87
C GLN A 38 28.06 -9.31 7.43
N ILE A 39 28.26 -8.43 8.39
CA ILE A 39 29.53 -8.30 9.11
C ILE A 39 29.68 -9.46 10.11
N PHE A 40 28.60 -9.85 10.81
CA PHE A 40 28.66 -10.87 11.86
C PHE A 40 28.38 -12.31 11.38
N GLY A 41 27.58 -12.48 10.33
CA GLY A 41 27.09 -13.79 9.87
C GLY A 41 27.87 -14.40 8.70
N HIS A 42 28.74 -13.64 8.03
CA HIS A 42 29.49 -14.09 6.85
C HIS A 42 28.64 -14.82 5.79
N GLU A 43 27.37 -14.42 5.62
CA GLU A 43 26.47 -15.07 4.66
C GLU A 43 26.86 -14.70 3.21
N LYS A 44 26.70 -15.67 2.30
CA LYS A 44 27.04 -15.50 0.86
C LYS A 44 25.97 -14.73 0.08
N SER A 45 24.77 -14.61 0.64
CA SER A 45 23.60 -14.00 0.00
C SER A 45 23.10 -12.81 0.79
N TYR A 46 22.65 -11.75 0.12
CA TYR A 46 21.98 -10.61 0.78
C TYR A 46 20.54 -10.44 0.28
N PHE A 47 19.67 -10.03 1.19
CA PHE A 47 18.26 -9.72 0.94
C PHE A 47 17.98 -8.22 1.02
N LEU A 48 16.98 -7.74 0.28
CA LEU A 48 16.50 -6.35 0.33
C LEU A 48 15.55 -6.12 1.50
N ILE A 49 16.04 -6.33 2.72
CA ILE A 49 15.21 -6.21 3.92
C ILE A 49 14.75 -4.77 4.16
N GLY A 50 15.56 -3.76 3.80
CA GLY A 50 15.20 -2.35 3.92
C GLY A 50 13.91 -2.02 3.17
N SER A 51 13.88 -2.36 1.89
CA SER A 51 12.71 -2.16 1.04
C SER A 51 11.53 -3.04 1.42
N MET A 52 11.75 -4.24 1.97
CA MET A 52 10.65 -5.08 2.46
C MET A 52 9.95 -4.46 3.66
N ILE A 53 10.72 -4.00 4.66
CA ILE A 53 10.17 -3.34 5.85
C ILE A 53 9.48 -2.04 5.45
N ALA A 54 10.09 -1.25 4.55
CA ALA A 54 9.48 -0.03 4.01
C ALA A 54 8.17 -0.33 3.27
N THR A 55 8.13 -1.38 2.44
CA THR A 55 6.92 -1.78 1.71
C THR A 55 5.78 -2.17 2.66
N LEU A 56 6.07 -2.94 3.71
CA LEU A 56 5.09 -3.30 4.74
C LEU A 56 4.60 -2.06 5.49
N GLY A 57 5.51 -1.15 5.84
CA GLY A 57 5.18 0.12 6.50
C GLY A 57 4.27 1.01 5.64
N VAL A 58 4.59 1.17 4.36
CA VAL A 58 3.76 1.94 3.41
C VAL A 58 2.41 1.28 3.20
N LEU A 59 2.35 -0.05 3.05
CA LEU A 59 1.08 -0.76 2.90
C LEU A 59 0.18 -0.53 4.13
N PHE A 60 0.75 -0.54 5.34
CA PHE A 60 0.05 -0.20 6.58
C PHE A 60 -0.45 1.25 6.58
N MET A 61 0.46 2.21 6.36
CA MET A 61 0.14 3.64 6.38
C MET A 61 -0.92 3.99 5.34
N VAL A 62 -0.81 3.45 4.13
CA VAL A 62 -1.77 3.70 3.04
C VAL A 62 -3.13 3.12 3.36
N LEU A 63 -3.22 1.85 3.80
CA LEU A 63 -4.53 1.23 4.02
C LEU A 63 -5.21 1.85 5.24
N PHE A 64 -4.55 1.90 6.40
CA PHE A 64 -5.17 2.46 7.60
C PHE A 64 -5.34 3.97 7.51
N GLY A 65 -4.35 4.69 6.97
CA GLY A 65 -4.43 6.14 6.76
C GLY A 65 -5.60 6.51 5.85
N ASN A 66 -5.75 5.86 4.70
CA ASN A 66 -6.88 6.12 3.79
C ASN A 66 -8.22 5.73 4.43
N ILE A 67 -8.29 4.61 5.15
CA ILE A 67 -9.53 4.15 5.79
C ILE A 67 -9.98 5.15 6.86
N PHE A 68 -9.12 5.47 7.82
CA PHE A 68 -9.47 6.36 8.93
C PHE A 68 -9.58 7.82 8.50
N GLY A 69 -8.68 8.30 7.64
CA GLY A 69 -8.73 9.64 7.08
C GLY A 69 -10.03 9.88 6.32
N MET A 70 -10.48 8.91 5.51
CA MET A 70 -11.74 9.04 4.79
C MET A 70 -12.96 8.97 5.72
N CYS A 71 -12.91 8.15 6.77
CA CYS A 71 -13.98 8.13 7.78
C CYS A 71 -14.11 9.48 8.48
N MET A 72 -13.03 9.99 9.09
CA MET A 72 -13.05 11.24 9.85
C MET A 72 -13.31 12.45 8.95
N GLY A 73 -12.64 12.52 7.80
CA GLY A 73 -12.81 13.60 6.85
C GLY A 73 -14.22 13.68 6.29
N PHE A 74 -14.92 12.55 6.12
CA PHE A 74 -16.32 12.55 5.72
C PHE A 74 -17.23 13.16 6.79
N ASP A 75 -17.08 12.80 8.06
CA ASP A 75 -17.91 13.35 9.13
C ASP A 75 -17.68 14.85 9.31
N VAL A 76 -16.41 15.29 9.26
CA VAL A 76 -16.04 16.71 9.31
C VAL A 76 -16.57 17.48 8.10
N ALA A 77 -16.46 16.92 6.89
CA ALA A 77 -16.94 17.59 5.69
C ALA A 77 -18.47 17.75 5.69
N VAL A 78 -19.20 16.76 6.17
CA VAL A 78 -20.67 16.82 6.24
C VAL A 78 -21.13 17.75 7.38
N SER A 79 -20.45 17.77 8.53
CA SER A 79 -20.76 18.71 9.62
C SER A 79 -20.48 20.16 9.25
N MET A 80 -19.47 20.42 8.41
CA MET A 80 -19.18 21.74 7.83
C MET A 80 -20.09 22.11 6.64
N GLY A 81 -21.16 21.33 6.38
CA GLY A 81 -22.16 21.66 5.35
C GLY A 81 -21.72 21.42 3.91
N LYS A 82 -20.61 20.69 3.66
CA LYS A 82 -20.22 20.34 2.28
C LYS A 82 -21.13 19.27 1.69
N THR A 83 -21.47 19.43 0.42
CA THR A 83 -22.26 18.45 -0.34
C THR A 83 -21.46 17.16 -0.61
N ARG A 84 -22.00 16.03 -0.16
CA ARG A 84 -21.40 14.67 -0.29
C ARG A 84 -20.95 14.33 -1.71
N ARG A 85 -21.71 14.80 -2.72
CA ARG A 85 -21.47 14.58 -4.15
C ARG A 85 -20.13 15.13 -4.65
N TYR A 86 -19.61 16.18 -4.02
CA TYR A 86 -18.35 16.81 -4.43
C TYR A 86 -17.17 16.40 -3.53
N TYR A 87 -17.43 16.08 -2.26
CA TYR A 87 -16.39 15.70 -1.31
C TYR A 87 -15.76 14.35 -1.64
N VAL A 88 -16.58 13.30 -1.83
CA VAL A 88 -16.08 11.94 -2.07
C VAL A 88 -15.13 11.85 -3.27
N PRO A 89 -15.49 12.33 -4.48
CA PRO A 89 -14.56 12.27 -5.61
C PRO A 89 -13.30 13.12 -5.38
N SER A 90 -13.39 14.28 -4.70
CA SER A 90 -12.19 15.07 -4.38
C SER A 90 -11.24 14.37 -3.40
N ALA A 91 -11.79 13.65 -2.42
CA ALA A 91 -10.99 12.88 -1.46
C ALA A 91 -10.32 11.68 -2.15
N VAL A 92 -11.03 10.95 -3.02
CA VAL A 92 -10.46 9.83 -3.79
C VAL A 92 -9.27 10.28 -4.66
N ILE A 93 -9.41 11.42 -5.36
CA ILE A 93 -8.31 11.97 -6.17
C ILE A 93 -7.12 12.33 -5.27
N THR A 94 -7.38 12.93 -4.12
CA THR A 94 -6.32 13.31 -3.18
C THR A 94 -5.59 12.07 -2.67
N TYR A 95 -6.30 11.07 -2.15
CA TYR A 95 -5.69 9.81 -1.68
C TYR A 95 -4.97 9.03 -2.78
N PHE A 96 -5.45 9.09 -4.02
CA PHE A 96 -4.74 8.52 -5.16
C PHE A 96 -3.40 9.22 -5.40
N MET A 97 -3.35 10.55 -5.36
CA MET A 97 -2.08 11.28 -5.49
C MET A 97 -1.12 10.98 -4.34
N MET A 98 -1.65 10.86 -3.11
CA MET A 98 -0.87 10.51 -1.91
C MET A 98 -0.23 9.13 -2.03
N THR A 99 -1.03 8.13 -2.38
CA THR A 99 -0.55 6.76 -2.58
C THR A 99 0.41 6.66 -3.75
N LEU A 100 0.19 7.40 -4.83
CA LEU A 100 1.11 7.44 -5.96
C LEU A 100 2.47 7.99 -5.53
N LEU A 101 2.51 9.04 -4.71
CA LEU A 101 3.76 9.59 -4.16
C LEU A 101 4.49 8.58 -3.27
N LEU A 102 3.79 7.90 -2.36
CA LEU A 102 4.39 6.91 -1.46
C LEU A 102 4.90 5.68 -2.23
N VAL A 103 4.13 5.16 -3.19
CA VAL A 103 4.56 4.02 -4.00
C VAL A 103 5.72 4.41 -4.94
N ALA A 104 5.76 5.65 -5.43
CA ALA A 104 6.91 6.17 -6.16
C ALA A 104 8.15 6.32 -5.26
N GLY A 105 7.96 6.72 -4.00
CA GLY A 105 8.99 6.72 -2.96
C GLY A 105 9.62 5.33 -2.80
N LEU A 106 8.79 4.30 -2.65
CA LEU A 106 9.24 2.90 -2.55
C LEU A 106 10.05 2.48 -3.77
N PHE A 107 9.58 2.85 -4.98
CA PHE A 107 10.29 2.55 -6.22
C PHE A 107 11.70 3.15 -6.21
N VAL A 108 11.86 4.40 -5.75
CA VAL A 108 13.17 5.05 -5.64
C VAL A 108 14.02 4.37 -4.57
N LEU A 109 13.45 4.07 -3.39
CA LEU A 109 14.17 3.43 -2.29
C LEU A 109 14.70 2.03 -2.66
N ILE A 110 13.92 1.23 -3.38
CA ILE A 110 14.36 -0.08 -3.90
C ILE A 110 15.59 0.06 -4.81
N ARG A 111 15.63 1.12 -5.64
CA ARG A 111 16.75 1.39 -6.54
C ARG A 111 17.98 1.88 -5.77
N VAL A 112 17.78 2.74 -4.78
CA VAL A 112 18.83 3.22 -3.89
C VAL A 112 19.43 2.05 -3.11
N GLU A 113 18.63 1.22 -2.46
CA GLU A 113 19.10 0.04 -1.71
C GLU A 113 19.84 -0.95 -2.63
N THR A 114 19.31 -1.21 -3.83
CA THR A 114 19.99 -2.06 -4.82
C THR A 114 21.35 -1.49 -5.21
N GLY A 115 21.44 -0.17 -5.44
CA GLY A 115 22.71 0.50 -5.78
C GLY A 115 23.71 0.47 -4.62
N VAL A 116 23.24 0.72 -3.41
CA VAL A 116 24.05 0.71 -2.18
C VAL A 116 24.64 -0.68 -1.94
N TYR A 117 23.85 -1.75 -2.05
CA TYR A 117 24.36 -3.12 -1.90
C TYR A 117 25.26 -3.57 -3.05
N ALA A 118 25.05 -3.09 -4.28
CA ALA A 118 25.96 -3.38 -5.39
C ALA A 118 27.36 -2.81 -5.16
N ILE A 119 27.47 -1.67 -4.46
CA ILE A 119 28.75 -1.03 -4.11
C ILE A 119 29.37 -1.71 -2.88
N LEU A 120 28.58 -2.02 -1.86
CA LEU A 120 29.06 -2.60 -0.59
C LEU A 120 29.43 -4.08 -0.69
N PHE A 121 28.72 -4.86 -1.52
CA PHE A 121 28.89 -6.31 -1.62
C PHE A 121 28.98 -6.77 -3.09
N PRO A 122 30.05 -6.42 -3.83
CA PRO A 122 30.18 -6.72 -5.26
C PRO A 122 30.28 -8.22 -5.57
N GLU A 123 30.76 -9.05 -4.63
CA GLU A 123 30.97 -10.49 -4.82
C GLU A 123 29.85 -11.39 -4.25
N LYS A 124 28.83 -10.81 -3.61
CA LYS A 124 27.76 -11.58 -2.96
C LYS A 124 26.56 -11.79 -3.90
N ILE A 125 25.93 -12.96 -3.79
CA ILE A 125 24.79 -13.34 -4.63
C ILE A 125 23.55 -12.59 -4.12
N LYS A 126 22.88 -11.85 -5.02
CA LYS A 126 21.60 -11.22 -4.72
C LYS A 126 20.51 -12.30 -4.71
N GLU A 127 19.95 -12.63 -3.55
CA GLU A 127 18.75 -13.46 -3.51
C GLU A 127 17.53 -12.60 -3.88
N SER A 128 16.99 -12.90 -5.06
CA SER A 128 15.92 -12.11 -5.66
C SER A 128 14.57 -12.53 -5.12
N ILE A 129 13.92 -11.65 -4.36
CA ILE A 129 12.47 -11.75 -4.16
C ILE A 129 11.82 -11.28 -5.46
N PRO A 130 11.08 -12.15 -6.18
CA PRO A 130 10.58 -11.87 -7.54
C PRO A 130 9.61 -10.69 -7.61
N VAL A 131 9.01 -10.33 -6.47
CA VAL A 131 8.07 -9.20 -6.34
C VAL A 131 8.79 -7.84 -6.41
N LEU A 132 10.00 -7.72 -5.83
CA LEU A 132 10.77 -6.47 -5.82
C LEU A 132 11.57 -6.27 -7.12
N THR A 133 11.98 -7.35 -7.78
CA THR A 133 12.76 -7.26 -9.03
C THR A 133 11.93 -6.90 -10.26
N LYS A 134 10.62 -7.17 -10.26
CA LYS A 134 9.68 -6.83 -11.34
C LYS A 134 8.98 -5.47 -11.17
N PHE A 135 9.32 -4.72 -10.12
CA PHE A 135 8.72 -3.42 -9.84
C PHE A 135 9.14 -2.39 -10.89
N THR A 136 8.25 -2.12 -11.85
CA THR A 136 8.45 -1.17 -12.97
C THR A 136 7.56 0.06 -12.80
N LEU A 137 7.87 1.16 -13.48
CA LEU A 137 7.09 2.41 -13.41
C LEU A 137 5.56 2.21 -13.62
N PRO A 138 5.10 1.37 -14.57
CA PRO A 138 3.68 1.10 -14.73
C PRO A 138 3.02 0.40 -13.53
N TRP A 139 3.78 -0.38 -12.75
CA TRP A 139 3.27 -1.02 -11.53
C TRP A 139 3.02 -0.02 -10.41
N VAL A 140 3.74 1.11 -10.36
CA VAL A 140 3.49 2.19 -9.40
C VAL A 140 2.06 2.72 -9.57
N VAL A 141 1.61 2.90 -10.81
CA VAL A 141 0.26 3.38 -11.13
C VAL A 141 -0.79 2.32 -10.83
N GLY A 142 -0.55 1.06 -11.22
CA GLY A 142 -1.47 -0.04 -10.94
C GLY A 142 -1.67 -0.28 -9.44
N LEU A 143 -0.57 -0.30 -8.68
CA LEU A 143 -0.61 -0.56 -7.23
C LEU A 143 -1.25 0.61 -6.48
N SER A 144 -0.90 1.87 -6.80
CA SER A 144 -1.55 3.03 -6.18
C SER A 144 -3.06 3.08 -6.43
N ALA A 145 -3.52 2.70 -7.63
CA ALA A 145 -4.94 2.63 -7.96
C ALA A 145 -5.68 1.58 -7.10
N VAL A 146 -5.12 0.36 -6.97
CA VAL A 146 -5.72 -0.70 -6.15
C VAL A 146 -5.70 -0.33 -4.67
N LEU A 147 -4.58 0.15 -4.15
CA LEU A 147 -4.45 0.50 -2.74
C LEU A 147 -5.40 1.64 -2.35
N THR A 148 -5.57 2.63 -3.23
CA THR A 148 -6.58 3.68 -3.02
C THR A 148 -7.99 3.09 -3.03
N GLY A 149 -8.31 2.24 -4.00
CA GLY A 149 -9.60 1.56 -4.08
C GLY A 149 -9.91 0.73 -2.83
N CYS A 150 -8.95 -0.06 -2.37
CA CYS A 150 -9.05 -0.84 -1.14
C CYS A 150 -9.23 0.03 0.09
N GLY A 151 -8.48 1.14 0.22
CA GLY A 151 -8.61 2.07 1.34
C GLY A 151 -9.99 2.73 1.40
N VAL A 152 -10.49 3.22 0.26
CA VAL A 152 -11.79 3.90 0.18
C VAL A 152 -12.95 2.92 0.37
N LEU A 153 -12.85 1.70 -0.18
CA LEU A 153 -13.84 0.64 0.06
C LEU A 153 -13.82 0.18 1.52
N GLY A 154 -12.62 0.02 2.09
CA GLY A 154 -12.43 -0.28 3.51
C GLY A 154 -13.09 0.77 4.40
N ALA A 155 -12.93 2.07 4.08
CA ALA A 155 -13.61 3.16 4.78
C ALA A 155 -15.15 3.03 4.71
N ALA A 156 -15.70 2.73 3.53
CA ALA A 156 -17.13 2.54 3.35
C ALA A 156 -17.65 1.36 4.17
N VAL A 157 -16.93 0.24 4.19
CA VAL A 157 -17.29 -0.96 4.96
C VAL A 157 -17.18 -0.70 6.47
N VAL A 158 -16.13 -0.03 6.93
CA VAL A 158 -15.95 0.32 8.36
C VAL A 158 -17.09 1.18 8.87
N ARG A 159 -17.58 2.13 8.06
CA ARG A 159 -18.75 2.93 8.43
C ARG A 159 -20.03 2.13 8.39
N GLN A 160 -20.20 1.20 7.45
CA GLN A 160 -21.41 0.40 7.37
C GLN A 160 -21.55 -0.57 8.55
N PHE A 161 -20.44 -1.16 9.01
CA PHE A 161 -20.45 -2.18 10.05
C PHE A 161 -19.83 -1.68 11.35
N ARG A 162 -20.59 -1.74 12.46
CA ARG A 162 -20.14 -1.36 13.82
C ARG A 162 -18.85 -2.06 14.27
N ARG A 163 -18.58 -3.28 13.76
CA ARG A 163 -17.36 -4.07 14.00
C ARG A 163 -16.35 -4.03 12.84
N GLY A 164 -16.57 -3.19 11.83
CA GLY A 164 -15.74 -3.13 10.63
C GLY A 164 -14.28 -2.82 10.91
N LYS A 165 -13.99 -2.00 11.94
CA LYS A 165 -12.61 -1.73 12.39
C LYS A 165 -11.87 -3.01 12.80
N ILE A 166 -12.54 -3.90 13.53
CA ILE A 166 -11.98 -5.18 14.01
C ILE A 166 -11.82 -6.15 12.85
N ILE A 167 -12.78 -6.18 11.92
CA ILE A 167 -12.74 -7.04 10.73
C ILE A 167 -11.57 -6.66 9.81
N ILE A 168 -11.35 -5.36 9.58
CA ILE A 168 -10.21 -4.89 8.78
C ILE A 168 -8.88 -5.14 9.49
N LEU A 169 -8.81 -4.91 10.80
CA LEU A 169 -7.61 -5.23 11.58
C LEU A 169 -7.31 -6.74 11.55
N ALA A 170 -8.33 -7.59 11.68
CA ALA A 170 -8.17 -9.04 11.61
C ALA A 170 -7.74 -9.49 10.20
N ALA A 171 -8.34 -8.93 9.14
CA ALA A 171 -7.94 -9.19 7.77
C ALA A 171 -6.50 -8.75 7.49
N TRP A 172 -6.08 -7.61 8.05
CA TRP A 172 -4.72 -7.11 7.96
C TRP A 172 -3.72 -8.00 8.70
N LEU A 173 -4.01 -8.37 9.95
CA LEU A 173 -3.15 -9.26 10.74
C LEU A 173 -3.03 -10.65 10.10
N LEU A 174 -4.12 -11.19 9.54
CA LEU A 174 -4.09 -12.42 8.76
C LEU A 174 -3.24 -12.27 7.49
N GLY A 175 -3.40 -11.17 6.75
CA GLY A 175 -2.59 -10.88 5.55
C GLY A 175 -1.09 -10.73 5.86
N CYS A 176 -0.73 -10.00 6.92
CA CYS A 176 0.66 -9.90 7.37
C CYS A 176 1.25 -11.25 7.80
N TRP A 177 0.42 -12.17 8.30
CA TRP A 177 0.86 -13.50 8.69
C TRP A 177 1.11 -14.42 7.49
N THR A 178 0.41 -14.22 6.36
CA THR A 178 0.55 -15.02 5.13
C THR A 178 1.65 -14.51 4.19
N ILE A 179 2.06 -13.23 4.28
CA ILE A 179 3.14 -12.64 3.45
C ILE A 179 4.50 -13.38 3.60
N PRO A 180 4.98 -13.72 4.82
CA PRO A 180 6.21 -14.51 4.96
C PRO A 180 6.05 -16.00 4.61
N GLY A 181 4.82 -16.50 4.39
CA GLY A 181 4.54 -17.88 4.00
C GLY A 181 4.73 -18.18 2.50
N ALA A 182 5.05 -17.17 1.68
CA ALA A 182 5.34 -17.34 0.26
C ALA A 182 6.74 -17.95 0.00
N THR A 183 7.55 -18.10 1.04
CA THR A 183 8.82 -18.84 1.00
C THR A 183 8.63 -20.20 1.66
N ASP A 184 8.76 -21.23 0.83
CA ASP A 184 8.79 -22.67 1.14
C ASP A 184 7.47 -23.38 1.48
N SER A 185 6.90 -23.98 0.41
CA SER A 185 6.43 -25.38 0.34
C SER A 185 5.63 -25.99 1.50
N ARG A 186 4.95 -25.18 2.31
CA ARG A 186 3.99 -25.65 3.33
C ARG A 186 2.59 -25.12 3.02
N ASP A 187 1.88 -25.86 2.17
CA ASP A 187 0.42 -25.80 1.98
C ASP A 187 -0.32 -26.20 3.27
N ARG A 188 -0.24 -25.40 4.34
CA ARG A 188 -0.96 -25.69 5.60
C ARG A 188 -2.29 -24.95 5.73
N ASN A 189 -2.46 -23.79 5.09
CA ASN A 189 -3.67 -22.98 5.21
C ASN A 189 -4.38 -22.76 3.86
N ILE A 190 -5.71 -22.75 3.90
CA ILE A 190 -6.57 -22.48 2.73
C ILE A 190 -6.26 -21.09 2.14
N LEU A 191 -5.98 -20.10 2.99
CA LEU A 191 -5.61 -18.74 2.58
C LEU A 191 -4.28 -18.70 1.82
N ASP A 192 -3.27 -19.45 2.24
CA ASP A 192 -1.98 -19.54 1.55
C ASP A 192 -2.14 -20.25 0.20
N ARG A 193 -2.96 -21.29 0.14
CA ARG A 193 -3.26 -22.01 -1.11
C ARG A 193 -4.02 -21.13 -2.09
N ILE A 194 -4.99 -20.35 -1.62
CA ILE A 194 -5.72 -19.38 -2.44
C ILE A 194 -4.78 -18.25 -2.88
N GLY A 195 -3.94 -17.74 -1.98
CA GLY A 195 -2.96 -16.69 -2.27
C GLY A 195 -1.93 -17.14 -3.30
N ASN A 196 -1.38 -18.35 -3.16
CA ASN A 196 -0.43 -18.92 -4.11
C ASN A 196 -1.10 -19.26 -5.45
N ALA A 197 -2.30 -19.84 -5.46
CA ALA A 197 -3.03 -20.12 -6.69
C ALA A 197 -3.38 -18.83 -7.43
N TRP A 198 -3.82 -17.79 -6.69
CA TRP A 198 -4.13 -16.49 -7.27
C TRP A 198 -2.87 -15.78 -7.76
N GLY A 199 -1.77 -15.86 -7.01
CA GLY A 199 -0.47 -15.30 -7.39
C GLY A 199 0.12 -15.98 -8.63
N GLN A 200 0.04 -17.30 -8.72
CA GLN A 200 0.47 -18.07 -9.90
C GLN A 200 -0.42 -17.80 -11.11
N TRP A 201 -1.73 -17.77 -10.92
CA TRP A 201 -2.69 -17.41 -11.96
C TRP A 201 -2.46 -15.98 -12.47
N PHE A 202 -2.28 -15.02 -11.57
CA PHE A 202 -2.01 -13.63 -11.90
C PHE A 202 -0.65 -13.47 -12.61
N ALA A 203 0.38 -14.19 -12.16
CA ALA A 203 1.71 -14.21 -12.76
C ALA A 203 1.74 -14.81 -14.18
N GLY A 204 0.73 -15.61 -14.56
CA GLY A 204 0.59 -16.20 -15.89
C GLY A 204 0.21 -15.21 -17.00
N PHE A 205 -0.27 -14.01 -16.65
CA PHE A 205 -0.64 -12.98 -17.62
C PHE A 205 0.54 -12.09 -18.03
N GLN A 206 0.45 -11.51 -19.23
CA GLN A 206 1.41 -10.51 -19.69
C GLN A 206 1.34 -9.24 -18.82
N LEU A 207 2.50 -8.61 -18.61
CA LEU A 207 2.70 -7.42 -17.78
C LEU A 207 1.67 -6.28 -18.01
N PRO A 208 1.32 -5.88 -19.25
CA PRO A 208 0.30 -4.84 -19.47
C PRO A 208 -1.12 -5.27 -19.05
N VAL A 209 -1.45 -6.55 -19.17
CA VAL A 209 -2.76 -7.09 -18.77
C VAL A 209 -2.88 -7.08 -17.25
N GLN A 210 -1.82 -7.45 -16.53
CA GLN A 210 -1.77 -7.38 -15.06
C GLN A 210 -2.03 -5.96 -14.55
N ILE A 211 -1.39 -4.96 -15.14
CA ILE A 211 -1.56 -3.56 -14.74
C ILE A 211 -2.99 -3.08 -15.03
N SER A 212 -3.53 -3.42 -16.20
CA SER A 212 -4.91 -3.08 -16.55
C SER A 212 -5.92 -3.69 -15.57
N MET A 213 -5.69 -4.94 -15.15
CA MET A 213 -6.51 -5.60 -14.13
C MET A 213 -6.43 -4.91 -12.76
N LEU A 214 -5.23 -4.48 -12.34
CA LEU A 214 -5.06 -3.71 -11.10
C LEU A 214 -5.80 -2.37 -11.17
N VAL A 215 -5.58 -1.58 -12.22
CA VAL A 215 -6.27 -0.30 -12.40
C VAL A 215 -7.79 -0.51 -12.44
N GLY A 216 -8.26 -1.52 -13.19
CA GLY A 216 -9.67 -1.88 -13.27
C GLY A 216 -10.27 -2.25 -11.91
N ALA A 217 -9.58 -3.07 -11.11
CA ALA A 217 -10.00 -3.41 -9.75
C ALA A 217 -10.08 -2.17 -8.84
N GLY A 218 -9.08 -1.28 -8.91
CA GLY A 218 -9.08 -0.03 -8.16
C GLY A 218 -10.27 0.88 -8.53
N VAL A 219 -10.59 1.01 -9.82
CA VAL A 219 -11.75 1.77 -10.29
C VAL A 219 -13.06 1.13 -9.80
N ILE A 220 -13.20 -0.20 -9.90
CA ILE A 220 -14.40 -0.90 -9.41
C ILE A 220 -14.58 -0.65 -7.91
N PHE A 221 -13.53 -0.81 -7.10
CA PHE A 221 -13.61 -0.59 -5.65
C PHE A 221 -13.96 0.86 -5.29
N THR A 222 -13.38 1.85 -5.98
CA THR A 222 -13.73 3.26 -5.75
C THR A 222 -15.18 3.59 -6.15
N VAL A 223 -15.69 3.03 -7.25
CA VAL A 223 -17.08 3.19 -7.68
C VAL A 223 -18.04 2.51 -6.70
N THR A 224 -17.76 1.28 -6.27
CA THR A 224 -18.57 0.58 -5.26
C THR A 224 -18.59 1.36 -3.95
N ALA A 225 -17.43 1.86 -3.51
CA ALA A 225 -17.35 2.68 -2.30
C ALA A 225 -18.17 3.96 -2.44
N TYR A 226 -18.10 4.66 -3.58
CA TYR A 226 -18.91 5.86 -3.84
C TYR A 226 -20.42 5.57 -3.73
N LEU A 227 -20.89 4.45 -4.28
CA LEU A 227 -22.29 4.03 -4.18
C LEU A 227 -22.71 3.75 -2.74
N LEU A 228 -21.83 3.17 -1.92
CA LEU A 228 -22.08 2.94 -0.49
C LEU A 228 -22.12 4.26 0.28
N PHE A 229 -21.14 5.15 0.09
CA PHE A 229 -21.11 6.48 0.73
C PHE A 229 -22.33 7.33 0.39
N ARG A 230 -22.91 7.17 -0.81
CA ARG A 230 -24.15 7.87 -1.18
C ARG A 230 -25.34 7.46 -0.30
N LYS A 231 -25.38 6.22 0.17
CA LYS A 231 -26.49 5.67 0.98
C LYS A 231 -26.28 5.83 2.49
N GLN A 232 -25.07 6.17 2.93
CA GLN A 232 -24.73 6.22 4.36
C GLN A 232 -25.16 7.54 5.02
N ALA A 233 -25.67 7.43 6.26
CA ALA A 233 -25.94 8.57 7.13
C ALA A 233 -24.66 9.00 7.89
N VAL A 234 -24.68 10.21 8.45
CA VAL A 234 -23.61 10.68 9.35
C VAL A 234 -23.70 9.84 10.63
N GLN A 235 -22.57 9.28 11.04
CA GLN A 235 -22.46 8.53 12.29
C GLN A 235 -21.76 9.42 13.29
N TRP A 236 -22.49 9.82 14.33
CA TRP A 236 -21.94 10.52 15.49
C TRP A 236 -21.34 9.50 16.47
#